data_AF-A0A509LK10-F1
#
_entry.id   AF-A0A509LK10-F1
#
_cell.length_a   1.000
_cell.length_b   1.000
_cell.length_c   1.000
_cell.angle_alpha   90.00
_cell.angle_beta   90.00
_cell.angle_gamma   90.00
#
_symmetry.space_group_name_H-M   'P 1'
#
loop_
_entity.id
_entity.type
_entity.pdbx_description
1 polymer ?
#
loop_
_entity_poly.entity_id
_entity_poly.type
_entity_poly.pdbx_seq_one_letter_code
_entity_poly.pdbx_strand_id
1 'polypeptide(L)'
;MELTQEQMDNLVFKITEKVLVRMPDVIGHLIMEHSSIHKMTKGFYDKHPEFKNDAHSVRSIISKLEKEDVTMEYDAILEKAVPLIKRRMKSVSELSFDKIDENIKDKLDISNNGAL
;
A
#
# COMPACT_ATOMS: atom_id res chain seq x y z
N MET A 1 15.49 41.96 24.24
CA MET A 1 14.24 42.04 25.04
C MET A 1 13.82 40.62 25.30
N GLU A 2 13.91 40.15 26.54
CA GLU A 2 13.35 38.87 26.95
C GLU A 2 11.84 39.02 27.10
N LEU A 3 11.08 38.07 26.54
CA LEU A 3 9.63 38.03 26.69
C LEU A 3 9.30 37.70 28.15
N THR A 4 8.40 38.48 28.75
CA THR A 4 7.84 38.17 30.06
C THR A 4 6.97 36.92 29.98
N GLN A 5 6.78 36.19 31.09
CA GLN A 5 5.97 34.97 31.05
C GLN A 5 4.52 35.22 30.64
N GLU A 6 3.94 36.35 31.03
CA GLU A 6 2.59 36.72 30.62
C GLU A 6 2.48 36.96 29.09
N GLN A 7 3.54 37.49 28.47
CA GLN A 7 3.58 37.64 27.01
C GLN A 7 3.78 36.30 26.30
N MET A 8 4.53 35.38 26.91
CA MET A 8 4.71 34.02 26.42
C MET A 8 3.40 33.24 26.46
N ASP A 9 2.66 33.30 27.57
CA ASP A 9 1.37 32.64 27.75
C ASP A 9 0.31 33.18 26.76
N ASN A 10 0.27 34.51 26.58
CA ASN A 10 -0.61 35.14 25.59
C ASN A 10 -0.26 34.75 24.15
N LEU A 11 1.03 34.59 23.84
CA LEU A 11 1.47 34.14 22.52
C LEU A 11 1.06 32.68 22.28
N VAL A 12 1.30 31.79 23.25
CA VAL A 12 0.91 30.39 23.19
C VAL A 12 -0.61 30.28 23.01
N PHE A 13 -1.40 31.04 23.77
CA PHE A 13 -2.85 31.05 23.64
C PHE A 13 -3.31 31.41 22.22
N LYS A 14 -2.76 32.49 21.64
CA LYS A 14 -3.09 32.92 20.26
C LYS A 14 -2.67 31.91 19.20
N ILE A 15 -1.56 31.21 19.40
CA ILE A 15 -1.12 30.14 18.50
C ILE A 15 -2.09 28.96 18.60
N THR A 16 -2.40 28.51 19.81
CA THR A 16 -3.33 27.40 20.05
C THR A 16 -4.71 27.69 19.46
N GLU A 17 -5.23 28.92 19.63
CA GLU A 17 -6.49 29.34 19.04
C GLU A 17 -6.46 29.27 17.51
N LYS A 18 -5.42 29.82 16.87
CA LYS A 18 -5.26 29.75 15.40
C LYS A 18 -5.17 28.32 14.89
N VAL A 19 -4.48 27.44 15.61
CA VAL A 19 -4.37 26.02 15.25
C VAL A 19 -5.73 25.33 15.39
N LEU A 20 -6.43 25.52 16.51
CA LEU A 20 -7.75 24.94 16.76
C LEU A 20 -8.78 25.37 15.69
N VAL A 21 -8.76 26.64 15.28
CA VAL A 21 -9.64 27.15 14.22
C VAL A 21 -9.36 26.47 12.87
N ARG A 22 -8.11 26.08 12.60
CA ARG A 22 -7.71 25.44 11.33
C ARG A 22 -7.81 23.92 11.33
N MET A 23 -7.95 23.28 12.49
CA MET A 23 -8.06 21.82 12.57
C MET A 23 -9.22 21.25 11.72
N PRO A 24 -10.44 21.81 11.72
CA PRO A 24 -11.53 21.27 10.93
C PRO A 24 -11.24 21.26 9.42
N ASP A 25 -10.55 22.29 8.91
CA ASP A 25 -10.17 22.38 7.49
C ASP A 25 -9.16 21.28 7.14
N VAL A 26 -8.15 21.08 7.99
CA VAL A 26 -7.13 20.04 7.80
C VAL A 26 -7.75 18.65 7.85
N ILE A 27 -8.61 18.39 8.84
CA ILE A 27 -9.33 17.12 8.97
C ILE A 27 -10.27 16.91 7.79
N GLY A 28 -10.98 17.94 7.34
CA GLY A 28 -11.86 17.90 6.18
C GLY A 28 -11.13 17.52 4.90
N HIS A 29 -9.97 18.15 4.64
CA HIS A 29 -9.13 17.79 3.51
C HIS A 29 -8.64 16.34 3.57
N LEU A 30 -8.18 15.87 4.73
CA LEU A 30 -7.77 14.47 4.92
C LEU A 30 -8.92 13.49 4.65
N ILE A 31 -10.13 13.79 5.13
CA ILE A 31 -11.31 12.94 4.90
C ILE A 31 -11.68 12.91 3.41
N MET A 32 -11.64 14.05 2.72
CA MET A 32 -11.93 14.15 1.30
C MET A 32 -10.92 13.35 0.46
N GLU A 33 -9.64 13.48 0.78
CA GLU A 33 -8.56 12.74 0.12
C GLU A 33 -8.70 11.23 0.34
N HIS A 34 -8.92 10.80 1.59
CA HIS A 34 -9.13 9.40 1.92
C HIS A 34 -10.40 8.83 1.26
N SER A 35 -11.48 9.62 1.18
CA SER A 35 -12.72 9.23 0.48
C SER A 35 -12.50 9.06 -1.02
N SER A 36 -11.72 9.95 -1.63
CA SER A 36 -11.34 9.85 -3.05
C SER A 36 -10.57 8.57 -3.33
N ILE A 37 -9.53 8.30 -2.54
CA ILE A 37 -8.72 7.06 -2.65
C ILE A 37 -9.60 5.83 -2.46
N HIS A 38 -10.53 5.83 -1.51
CA HIS A 38 -11.43 4.71 -1.29
C HIS A 38 -12.39 4.46 -2.46
N LYS A 39 -12.94 5.53 -3.06
CA LYS A 39 -13.79 5.45 -4.26
C LYS A 39 -13.00 4.92 -5.46
N MET A 40 -11.78 5.39 -5.66
CA MET A 40 -10.86 4.91 -6.70
C MET A 40 -10.54 3.43 -6.51
N THR A 41 -10.29 3.00 -5.27
CA THR A 41 -10.04 1.61 -4.91
C THR A 41 -11.23 0.70 -5.24
N LYS A 42 -12.46 1.13 -4.93
CA LYS A 42 -13.67 0.37 -5.28
C LYS A 42 -13.83 0.25 -6.80
N GLY A 43 -13.72 1.35 -7.53
CA GLY A 43 -13.82 1.36 -8.99
C GLY A 43 -12.73 0.52 -9.67
N PHE A 44 -11.52 0.49 -9.10
CA PHE A 44 -10.42 -0.36 -9.56
C PHE A 44 -10.78 -1.84 -9.47
N TYR A 45 -11.29 -2.30 -8.33
CA TYR A 45 -11.68 -3.70 -8.15
C TYR A 45 -12.95 -4.08 -8.92
N ASP A 46 -13.84 -3.14 -9.21
CA ASP A 46 -15.00 -3.39 -10.08
C ASP A 46 -14.56 -3.59 -11.54
N LYS A 47 -13.52 -2.87 -12.01
CA LYS A 47 -12.90 -3.06 -13.33
C LYS A 47 -11.99 -4.28 -13.42
N HIS A 48 -11.33 -4.63 -12.31
CA HIS A 48 -10.41 -5.75 -12.21
C HIS A 48 -10.79 -6.70 -11.06
N PRO A 49 -11.92 -7.42 -11.19
CA PRO A 49 -12.38 -8.34 -10.16
C PRO A 49 -11.38 -9.48 -9.92
N GLU A 50 -10.53 -9.83 -10.90
CA GLU A 50 -9.49 -10.84 -10.78
C GLU A 50 -8.49 -10.55 -9.66
N PHE A 51 -8.32 -9.28 -9.28
CA PHE A 51 -7.38 -8.85 -8.24
C PHE A 51 -7.97 -8.89 -6.82
N LYS A 52 -9.29 -9.08 -6.67
CA LYS A 52 -9.97 -9.06 -5.35
C LYS A 52 -9.43 -10.13 -4.40
N ASN A 53 -9.06 -11.29 -4.93
CA ASN A 53 -8.58 -12.43 -4.15
C ASN A 53 -7.13 -12.26 -3.66
N ASP A 54 -6.36 -11.34 -4.23
CA ASP A 54 -4.97 -11.08 -3.84
C ASP A 54 -4.74 -9.59 -3.56
N ALA A 55 -5.54 -9.05 -2.62
CA ALA A 55 -5.43 -7.66 -2.18
C ALA A 55 -4.04 -7.33 -1.61
N HIS A 56 -3.32 -8.33 -1.09
CA HIS A 56 -1.97 -8.12 -0.53
C HIS A 56 -0.94 -7.82 -1.63
N SER A 57 -0.91 -8.60 -2.72
CA SER A 57 -0.01 -8.32 -3.85
C SER A 57 -0.34 -6.98 -4.51
N VAL A 58 -1.62 -6.65 -4.65
CA VAL A 58 -2.07 -5.36 -5.20
C VAL A 58 -1.51 -4.20 -4.37
N ARG A 59 -1.72 -4.22 -3.05
CA ARG A 59 -1.20 -3.18 -2.14
C ARG A 59 0.32 -3.08 -2.20
N SER A 60 1.01 -4.22 -2.21
CA SER A 60 2.48 -4.25 -2.29
C SER A 60 3.03 -3.58 -3.55
N ILE A 61 2.36 -3.77 -4.69
CA ILE A 61 2.77 -3.18 -5.97
C ILE A 61 2.45 -1.68 -6.02
N ILE A 62 1.26 -1.28 -5.58
CA ILE A 62 0.86 0.14 -5.51
C ILE A 62 1.83 0.90 -4.60
N SER A 63 2.10 0.40 -3.40
CA SER A 63 3.04 1.05 -2.47
C SER A 63 4.49 1.07 -2.94
N LYS A 64 4.88 0.21 -3.88
CA LYS A 64 6.20 0.30 -4.54
C LYS A 64 6.22 1.44 -5.55
N LEU A 65 5.17 1.57 -6.35
CA LEU A 65 5.04 2.64 -7.34
C LEU A 65 4.93 4.02 -6.68
N GLU A 66 4.18 4.14 -5.59
CA GLU A 66 4.09 5.38 -4.78
C GLU A 66 5.45 5.82 -4.22
N LYS A 67 6.32 4.87 -3.88
CA LYS A 67 7.67 5.16 -3.38
C LYS A 67 8.66 5.51 -4.48
N GLU A 68 8.42 5.02 -5.69
CA GLU A 68 9.27 5.28 -6.86
C GLU A 68 9.04 6.70 -7.40
N ASP A 69 7.79 7.18 -7.35
CA ASP A 69 7.45 8.54 -7.75
C ASP A 69 6.31 9.10 -6.90
N VAL A 70 6.67 9.97 -5.96
CA VAL A 70 5.76 10.63 -5.01
C VAL A 70 4.91 11.70 -5.68
N THR A 71 5.26 12.13 -6.89
CA THR A 71 4.53 13.18 -7.62
C THR A 71 3.47 12.64 -8.56
N MET A 72 3.39 11.31 -8.70
CA MET A 72 2.47 10.66 -9.62
C MET A 72 1.05 10.62 -9.06
N GLU A 73 0.09 11.03 -9.89
CA GLU A 73 -1.34 10.93 -9.57
C GLU A 73 -1.76 9.48 -9.35
N TYR A 74 -2.66 9.25 -8.40
CA TYR A 74 -3.07 7.90 -7.98
C TYR A 74 -3.69 7.09 -9.14
N ASP A 75 -4.44 7.73 -10.04
CA ASP A 75 -4.98 7.07 -11.24
C ASP A 75 -3.87 6.51 -12.14
N ALA A 76 -2.80 7.27 -12.35
CA ALA A 76 -1.67 6.84 -13.17
C ALA A 76 -0.89 5.69 -12.49
N ILE A 77 -0.81 5.72 -11.15
CA ILE A 77 -0.24 4.61 -10.36
C ILE A 77 -1.08 3.35 -10.56
N LEU A 78 -2.40 3.43 -10.49
CA LEU A 78 -3.29 2.29 -10.71
C LEU A 78 -3.14 1.70 -12.11
N GLU A 79 -3.08 2.54 -13.16
CA GLU A 79 -2.86 2.09 -14.53
C GLU A 79 -1.53 1.35 -14.71
N LYS A 80 -0.45 1.87 -14.11
CA LYS A 80 0.86 1.20 -14.11
C LYS A 80 0.88 -0.08 -13.26
N ALA A 81 0.07 -0.14 -12.21
CA ALA A 81 0.02 -1.29 -11.32
C ALA A 81 -0.62 -2.51 -12.00
N VAL A 82 -1.64 -2.33 -12.85
CA VAL A 82 -2.37 -3.43 -13.52
C VAL A 82 -1.45 -4.47 -14.19
N PRO A 83 -0.55 -4.09 -15.12
CA PRO A 83 0.31 -5.07 -15.80
C PRO A 83 1.29 -5.77 -14.83
N LEU A 84 1.76 -5.06 -13.80
CA LEU A 84 2.67 -5.61 -12.79
C LEU A 84 1.96 -6.64 -11.90
N ILE A 85 0.73 -6.35 -11.49
CA ILE A 85 -0.12 -7.26 -10.70
C ILE A 85 -0.39 -8.53 -11.52
N LYS A 86 -0.78 -8.40 -12.79
CA LYS A 86 -1.02 -9.56 -13.68
C LYS A 86 0.21 -10.45 -13.80
N ARG A 87 1.39 -9.84 -13.99
CA ARG A 87 2.66 -10.58 -14.06
C ARG A 87 2.94 -11.31 -12.76
N ARG A 88 2.74 -10.66 -11.61
CA ARG A 88 2.98 -11.26 -10.29
C ARG A 88 2.05 -12.44 -10.03
N MET A 89 0.76 -12.30 -10.30
CA MET A 89 -0.22 -13.38 -10.13
C MET A 89 0.10 -14.59 -11.01
N LYS A 90 0.51 -14.34 -12.27
CA LYS A 90 0.96 -15.40 -13.18
C LYS A 90 2.17 -16.15 -12.61
N SER A 91 3.21 -15.43 -12.16
CA SER A 91 4.38 -16.07 -11.57
C SER A 91 4.06 -16.85 -10.29
N VAL A 92 3.14 -16.37 -9.45
CA VAL A 92 2.68 -17.11 -8.27
C VAL A 92 1.96 -18.40 -8.67
N SER A 93 1.08 -18.35 -9.68
CA SER A 93 0.39 -19.53 -10.18
C SER A 93 1.32 -20.58 -10.81
N GLU A 94 2.44 -20.15 -11.39
CA GLU A 94 3.47 -21.03 -11.95
C GLU A 94 4.37 -21.65 -10.88
N LEU A 95 4.47 -21.02 -9.70
CA LEU A 95 5.24 -21.49 -8.55
C LEU A 95 4.45 -22.39 -7.60
N SER A 96 3.14 -22.57 -7.82
CA SER A 96 2.33 -23.52 -7.04
C SER A 96 2.82 -24.96 -7.30
N PHE A 97 3.53 -25.52 -6.31
CA PHE A 97 3.98 -26.92 -6.27
C PHE A 97 2.85 -27.95 -6.13
N ASP A 98 1.58 -27.54 -6.19
CA ASP A 98 0.42 -28.43 -6.17
C ASP A 98 0.36 -29.36 -7.40
N LYS A 99 1.22 -29.13 -8.40
CA LYS A 99 1.45 -30.02 -9.55
C LYS A 99 2.87 -30.58 -9.57
N ILE A 100 3.42 -30.98 -8.42
CA ILE A 100 4.54 -31.94 -8.45
C ILE A 100 3.96 -33.25 -8.98
N ASP A 101 4.32 -33.57 -10.23
CA ASP A 101 4.09 -34.88 -10.85
C ASP A 101 4.54 -35.96 -9.86
N GLU A 102 3.65 -36.87 -9.48
CA GLU A 102 3.94 -37.94 -8.51
C GLU A 102 5.18 -38.76 -8.94
N ASN A 103 5.53 -38.76 -10.23
CA ASN A 103 6.75 -39.37 -10.77
C ASN A 103 8.08 -38.75 -10.29
N ILE A 104 8.08 -37.58 -9.65
CA ILE A 104 9.31 -36.95 -9.13
C ILE A 104 9.64 -37.46 -7.72
N LYS A 105 8.62 -37.92 -6.96
CA LYS A 105 8.84 -38.46 -5.60
C LYS A 105 9.71 -39.71 -5.60
N ASP A 106 9.63 -40.54 -6.63
CA ASP A 106 10.43 -41.78 -6.75
C ASP A 106 11.89 -41.55 -7.17
N LYS A 107 12.25 -40.34 -7.63
CA LYS A 107 13.63 -40.01 -8.03
C LYS A 107 14.45 -39.29 -6.97
N LEU A 108 13.82 -38.88 -5.87
CA LEU A 108 14.51 -38.31 -4.71
C LEU A 108 14.67 -39.41 -3.67
N ASP A 109 15.53 -40.38 -3.99
CA ASP A 109 16.03 -41.36 -3.04
C ASP A 109 16.96 -40.64 -2.05
N ILE A 110 16.39 -40.16 -0.94
CA ILE A 110 17.11 -39.44 0.12
C ILE A 110 17.88 -40.40 1.05
N SER A 111 18.18 -41.63 0.59
CA SER A 111 18.80 -42.66 1.44
C SER A 111 20.32 -42.53 1.63
N ASN A 112 21.05 -41.64 0.95
CA ASN A 112 22.53 -41.70 0.94
C ASN A 112 23.26 -40.37 1.20
N ASN A 113 22.83 -39.56 2.17
CA ASN A 113 23.68 -38.47 2.70
C ASN A 113 23.76 -38.51 4.23
N GLY A 114 24.24 -39.63 4.76
CA GLY A 114 24.44 -39.83 6.19
C GLY A 114 25.39 -40.96 6.53
N ALA A 115 26.54 -41.07 5.85
CA ALA A 115 27.68 -41.84 6.32
C ALA A 115 28.96 -41.42 5.57
N LEU A 116 29.72 -40.51 6.17
CA LEU A 116 31.17 -40.53 6.38
C LEU A 116 31.65 -39.15 6.87
#